data_AF-A0A176U5R9-F1
#
_entry.id   AF-A0A176U5R9-F1
#
_cell.length_a   1.000
_cell.length_b   1.000
_cell.length_c   1.000
_cell.angle_alpha   90.00
_cell.angle_beta   90.00
_cell.angle_gamma   90.00
#
_symmetry.space_group_name_H-M   'P 1'
#
loop_
_entity.id
_entity.type
_entity.pdbx_description
1 polymer ?
#
loop_
_entity_poly.entity_id
_entity_poly.type
_entity_poly.pdbx_seq_one_letter_code
_entity_poly.pdbx_strand_id
1 'polypeptide(L)'
;MHSRGDEMRRKYLYRVRLAILPVWMGRYIEIVGEKSSESIADTLINGIFGRVTGDAGSRFVIAIGQAIFLVLFLILYGDCIAARQRIGAVYFFSRISNRKKWILKEFVWLLFYSVLYTFCFVGMHMIFSIWGSSEADLSGTLFKVAFQIGLFLTLLLFEMAVLCNLFCAAGGSAIGILLSMLCVIGLIMWSTAEVDGVVSEMINPMWLSADIIENGGSYIQKIIIVFLQTAICAVGTGYYLAKRDLFAREGEG
;
A
#
# COMPACT_ATOMS: atom_id res chain seq x y z
N MET A 1 25.22 13.22 -12.95
CA MET A 1 24.22 13.84 -12.03
C MET A 1 22.79 13.40 -12.34
N HIS A 2 22.36 13.35 -13.62
CA HIS A 2 21.24 12.50 -14.07
C HIS A 2 21.44 11.05 -13.55
N SER A 3 22.68 10.55 -13.65
CA SER A 3 23.06 9.20 -13.23
C SER A 3 22.75 8.80 -11.78
N ARG A 4 22.87 9.69 -10.77
CA ARG A 4 22.69 9.32 -9.34
C ARG A 4 21.22 9.25 -8.93
N GLY A 5 20.40 10.15 -9.48
CA GLY A 5 18.94 10.09 -9.34
C GLY A 5 18.37 8.85 -10.04
N ASP A 6 18.85 8.55 -11.24
CA ASP A 6 18.44 7.38 -12.02
C ASP A 6 18.93 6.06 -11.41
N GLU A 7 20.11 6.05 -10.80
CA GLU A 7 20.60 4.90 -10.04
C GLU A 7 19.70 4.57 -8.84
N MET A 8 19.27 5.57 -8.07
CA MET A 8 18.30 5.36 -7.00
C MET A 8 16.95 4.85 -7.53
N ARG A 9 16.47 5.35 -8.68
CA ARG A 9 15.23 4.83 -9.30
C ARG A 9 15.37 3.38 -9.73
N ARG A 10 16.51 3.01 -10.31
CA ARG A 10 16.80 1.61 -10.65
C ARG A 10 16.81 0.72 -9.43
N LYS A 11 17.43 1.15 -8.32
CA LYS A 11 17.40 0.41 -7.04
C LYS A 11 15.95 0.18 -6.56
N TYR A 12 15.11 1.22 -6.60
CA TYR A 12 13.69 1.10 -6.24
C TYR A 12 12.91 0.18 -7.19
N LEU A 13 13.19 0.18 -8.49
CA LEU A 13 12.57 -0.75 -9.44
C LEU A 13 12.96 -2.21 -9.16
N TYR A 14 14.23 -2.48 -8.83
CA TYR A 14 14.66 -3.85 -8.50
C TYR A 14 14.00 -4.39 -7.23
N ARG A 15 13.72 -3.52 -6.25
CA ARG A 15 13.02 -3.89 -5.00
C ARG A 15 11.59 -4.38 -5.21
N VAL A 16 10.97 -4.11 -6.36
CA VAL A 16 9.60 -4.56 -6.66
C VAL A 16 9.48 -6.09 -6.60
N ARG A 17 10.55 -6.80 -6.98
CA ARG A 17 10.59 -8.27 -6.93
C ARG A 17 10.42 -8.82 -5.51
N LEU A 18 10.69 -8.03 -4.47
CA LEU A 18 10.48 -8.42 -3.08
C LEU A 18 9.01 -8.51 -2.70
N ALA A 19 8.08 -7.98 -3.52
CA ALA A 19 6.64 -8.18 -3.37
C ALA A 19 6.23 -9.67 -3.45
N ILE A 20 7.09 -10.51 -4.03
CA ILE A 20 6.84 -11.94 -4.23
C ILE A 20 7.05 -12.71 -2.91
N LEU A 21 7.94 -12.24 -2.02
CA LEU A 21 8.29 -12.95 -0.78
C LEU A 21 7.10 -13.18 0.18
N PRO A 22 6.24 -12.18 0.49
CA PRO A 22 5.07 -12.39 1.34
C PRO A 22 4.13 -13.47 0.81
N VAL A 23 3.95 -13.53 -0.52
CA VAL A 23 3.06 -14.50 -1.17
C VAL A 23 3.57 -15.92 -0.94
N TRP A 24 4.85 -16.16 -1.16
CA TRP A 24 5.47 -17.47 -0.91
C TRP A 24 5.36 -17.90 0.55
N MET A 25 5.61 -16.99 1.49
CA MET A 25 5.52 -17.31 2.92
C MET A 25 4.08 -17.60 3.37
N GLY A 26 3.10 -16.88 2.82
CA GLY A 26 1.71 -16.99 3.25
C GLY A 26 0.89 -18.05 2.53
N ARG A 27 1.26 -18.49 1.32
CA ARG A 27 0.45 -19.40 0.49
C ARG A 27 1.18 -20.67 0.03
N TYR A 28 2.30 -21.02 0.66
CA TYR A 28 3.00 -22.28 0.33
C TYR A 28 2.12 -23.53 0.49
N ILE A 29 1.16 -23.52 1.41
CA ILE A 29 0.27 -24.66 1.69
C ILE A 29 -0.58 -24.98 0.45
N GLU A 30 -0.98 -23.99 -0.34
CA GLU A 30 -1.81 -24.22 -1.54
C GLU A 30 -1.07 -24.91 -2.68
N ILE A 31 0.27 -24.90 -2.66
CA ILE A 31 1.09 -25.66 -3.61
C ILE A 31 1.12 -27.15 -3.22
N VAL A 32 1.09 -27.44 -1.92
CA VAL A 32 1.34 -28.78 -1.36
C VAL A 32 0.05 -29.49 -0.93
N GLY A 33 -0.99 -28.73 -0.63
CA GLY A 33 -2.27 -29.20 -0.11
C GLY A 33 -3.26 -29.64 -1.17
N GLU A 34 -4.42 -30.09 -0.70
CA GLU A 34 -5.54 -30.45 -1.58
C GLU A 34 -6.11 -29.21 -2.28
N LYS A 35 -6.50 -29.40 -3.54
CA LYS A 35 -7.08 -28.33 -4.34
C LYS A 35 -8.47 -27.96 -3.81
N SER A 36 -8.76 -26.66 -3.72
CA SER A 36 -10.08 -26.17 -3.35
C SER A 36 -11.10 -26.44 -4.47
N SER A 37 -12.35 -26.68 -4.07
CA SER A 37 -13.53 -26.66 -4.97
C SER A 37 -14.17 -25.28 -5.06
N GLU A 38 -13.64 -24.29 -4.32
CA GLU A 38 -14.07 -22.89 -4.40
C GLU A 38 -13.66 -22.25 -5.73
N SER A 39 -14.38 -21.20 -6.11
CA SER A 39 -14.04 -20.44 -7.30
C SER A 39 -12.63 -19.85 -7.18
N ILE A 40 -11.96 -19.67 -8.32
CA ILE A 40 -10.61 -19.06 -8.35
C ILE A 40 -10.64 -17.64 -7.75
N ALA A 41 -11.75 -16.91 -7.94
CA ALA A 41 -11.94 -15.56 -7.40
C ALA A 41 -12.05 -15.56 -5.87
N ASP A 42 -12.81 -16.48 -5.29
CA ASP A 42 -12.95 -16.60 -3.83
C ASP A 42 -11.64 -17.05 -3.21
N THR A 43 -10.95 -18.00 -3.84
CA THR A 43 -9.61 -18.45 -3.43
C THR A 43 -8.60 -17.29 -3.45
N LEU A 44 -8.70 -16.36 -4.41
CA LEU A 44 -7.89 -15.14 -4.45
C LEU A 44 -8.20 -14.17 -3.30
N ILE A 45 -9.49 -13.93 -3.04
CA ILE A 45 -9.94 -13.03 -1.97
C ILE A 45 -9.48 -13.58 -0.63
N ASN A 46 -9.77 -14.86 -0.34
CA ASN A 46 -9.43 -15.53 0.91
C ASN A 46 -7.90 -15.66 1.11
N GLY A 47 -7.13 -15.73 0.02
CA GLY A 47 -5.68 -15.77 0.07
C GLY A 47 -5.02 -14.43 0.45
N ILE A 48 -5.70 -13.29 0.24
CA ILE A 48 -5.19 -11.94 0.54
C ILE A 48 -5.83 -11.39 1.83
N PHE A 49 -7.13 -11.59 1.98
CA PHE A 49 -7.92 -11.09 3.08
C PHE A 49 -8.43 -12.26 3.94
N GLY A 50 -8.29 -12.10 5.26
CA GLY A 50 -9.08 -12.88 6.21
C GLY A 50 -10.49 -12.30 6.32
N ARG A 51 -11.46 -13.15 6.64
CA ARG A 51 -12.84 -12.77 6.88
C ARG A 51 -13.09 -12.72 8.39
N VAL A 52 -13.55 -11.58 8.89
CA VAL A 52 -13.97 -11.39 10.28
C VAL A 52 -15.48 -11.14 10.28
N THR A 53 -16.23 -11.97 10.98
CA THR A 53 -17.69 -11.84 11.09
C THR A 53 -18.04 -11.40 12.50
N GLY A 54 -18.81 -10.32 12.62
CA GLY A 54 -19.33 -9.81 13.89
C GLY A 54 -20.78 -9.31 13.72
N ASP A 55 -21.31 -8.68 14.76
CA ASP A 55 -22.73 -8.29 14.84
C ASP A 55 -23.17 -7.31 13.72
N ALA A 56 -22.29 -6.42 13.26
CA ALA A 56 -22.56 -5.55 12.10
C ALA A 56 -21.99 -6.09 10.78
N GLY A 57 -21.95 -7.42 10.62
CA GLY A 57 -21.72 -8.09 9.34
C GLY A 57 -20.30 -8.59 9.12
N SER A 58 -20.06 -9.10 7.90
CA SER A 58 -18.79 -9.70 7.52
C SER A 58 -17.85 -8.72 6.86
N ARG A 59 -16.57 -8.73 7.28
CA ARG A 59 -15.55 -7.78 6.84
C ARG A 59 -14.30 -8.52 6.37
N PHE A 60 -13.67 -8.00 5.34
CA PHE A 60 -12.34 -8.38 4.91
C PHE A 60 -11.30 -7.54 5.65
N VAL A 61 -10.39 -8.24 6.30
CA VAL A 61 -9.20 -7.66 6.93
C VAL A 61 -8.00 -8.29 6.27
N ILE A 62 -6.96 -7.52 5.97
CA ILE A 62 -5.73 -8.08 5.39
C ILE A 62 -5.23 -9.18 6.32
N ALA A 63 -5.06 -10.39 5.79
CA ALA A 63 -4.64 -11.53 6.59
C ALA A 63 -3.30 -11.20 7.25
N ILE A 64 -3.10 -11.61 8.51
CA ILE A 64 -1.87 -11.30 9.26
C ILE A 64 -0.62 -11.75 8.48
N GLY A 65 -0.68 -12.90 7.81
CA GLY A 65 0.40 -13.40 6.96
C GLY A 65 0.71 -12.50 5.75
N GLN A 66 -0.27 -11.74 5.29
CA GLN A 66 -0.14 -10.80 4.18
C GLN A 66 0.07 -9.34 4.63
N ALA A 67 -0.12 -9.00 5.92
CA ALA A 67 0.20 -7.67 6.44
C ALA A 67 1.69 -7.32 6.28
N ILE A 68 2.57 -8.33 6.20
CA ILE A 68 4.00 -8.20 5.89
C ILE A 68 4.22 -7.47 4.55
N PHE A 69 3.33 -7.60 3.57
CA PHE A 69 3.40 -6.88 2.29
C PHE A 69 3.39 -5.36 2.49
N LEU A 70 2.48 -4.84 3.33
CA LEU A 70 2.41 -3.41 3.66
C LEU A 70 3.67 -2.94 4.38
N VAL A 71 4.11 -3.71 5.38
CA VAL A 71 5.28 -3.39 6.19
C VAL A 71 6.56 -3.36 5.33
N LEU A 72 6.74 -4.36 4.46
CA LEU A 72 7.88 -4.41 3.55
C LEU A 72 7.88 -3.23 2.58
N PHE A 73 6.71 -2.83 2.06
CA PHE A 73 6.64 -1.65 1.20
C PHE A 73 7.08 -0.38 1.93
N LEU A 74 6.64 -0.18 3.18
CA LEU A 74 7.06 0.96 4.00
C LEU A 74 8.56 0.97 4.25
N ILE A 75 9.18 -0.18 4.53
CA ILE A 75 10.63 -0.28 4.69
C ILE A 75 11.37 0.05 3.38
N LEU A 76 10.85 -0.43 2.25
CA LEU A 76 11.53 -0.33 0.96
C LEU A 76 11.36 1.02 0.26
N TYR A 77 10.22 1.67 0.44
CA TYR A 77 9.79 2.87 -0.29
C TYR A 77 9.25 4.00 0.60
N GLY A 78 8.96 3.74 1.88
CA GLY A 78 8.31 4.70 2.78
C GLY A 78 9.14 5.96 3.07
N ASP A 79 10.46 5.92 2.93
CA ASP A 79 11.32 7.09 3.09
C ASP A 79 11.84 7.66 1.76
N CYS A 80 11.33 7.20 0.61
CA CYS A 80 11.95 7.49 -0.69
C CYS A 80 12.04 8.99 -1.04
N ILE A 81 11.02 9.79 -0.68
CA ILE A 81 10.98 11.23 -0.95
C ILE A 81 11.85 11.95 0.08
N ALA A 82 11.72 11.62 1.36
CA ALA A 82 12.52 12.21 2.44
C ALA A 82 14.02 11.92 2.27
N ALA A 83 14.40 10.69 1.90
CA ALA A 83 15.79 10.30 1.60
C ALA A 83 16.34 11.05 0.39
N ARG A 84 15.52 11.25 -0.67
CA ARG A 84 15.92 12.05 -1.83
C ARG A 84 16.10 13.52 -1.49
N GLN A 85 15.22 14.06 -0.66
CA GLN A 85 15.35 15.42 -0.17
C GLN A 85 16.62 15.56 0.68
N ARG A 86 16.95 14.61 1.57
CA ARG A 86 18.22 14.59 2.33
C ARG A 86 19.46 14.53 1.44
N ILE A 87 19.54 13.57 0.51
CA ILE A 87 20.70 13.44 -0.41
C ILE A 87 20.84 14.68 -1.32
N GLY A 88 19.71 15.30 -1.67
CA GLY A 88 19.68 16.48 -2.53
C GLY A 88 19.95 17.80 -1.81
N ALA A 89 19.67 17.91 -0.51
CA ALA A 89 19.40 19.20 0.10
C ALA A 89 20.61 20.19 0.05
N VAL A 90 21.87 19.77 0.15
CA VAL A 90 23.07 20.64 -0.02
C VAL A 90 23.15 21.32 -1.40
N TYR A 91 22.59 20.70 -2.45
CA TYR A 91 22.58 21.25 -3.81
C TYR A 91 21.20 21.76 -4.27
N PHE A 92 20.12 21.31 -3.62
CA PHE A 92 18.74 21.59 -4.03
C PHE A 92 18.27 22.99 -3.62
N PHE A 93 18.76 23.52 -2.49
CA PHE A 93 18.28 24.78 -1.93
C PHE A 93 18.68 26.04 -2.71
N SER A 94 19.66 25.95 -3.62
CA SER A 94 20.09 27.09 -4.45
C SER A 94 19.58 27.07 -5.90
N ARG A 95 19.07 25.95 -6.43
CA ARG A 95 18.86 25.78 -7.89
C ARG A 95 17.51 25.22 -8.36
N ILE A 96 16.63 24.75 -7.46
CA ILE A 96 15.28 24.34 -7.87
C ILE A 96 14.37 25.57 -7.95
N SER A 97 13.96 25.93 -9.17
CA SER A 97 13.07 27.06 -9.42
C SER A 97 11.65 26.84 -8.86
N ASN A 98 11.19 25.59 -8.70
CA ASN A 98 9.86 25.29 -8.18
C ASN A 98 9.78 23.95 -7.40
N ARG A 99 9.79 24.04 -6.06
CA ARG A 99 9.72 22.88 -5.15
C ARG A 99 8.44 22.06 -5.31
N LYS A 100 7.31 22.71 -5.59
CA LYS A 100 6.02 22.03 -5.75
C LYS A 100 6.03 21.08 -6.94
N LYS A 101 6.61 21.50 -8.06
CA LYS A 101 6.76 20.66 -9.27
C LYS A 101 7.65 19.45 -9.00
N TRP A 102 8.73 19.63 -8.22
CA TRP A 102 9.62 18.52 -7.86
C TRP A 102 8.92 17.49 -6.95
N ILE A 103 8.22 17.94 -5.90
CA ILE A 103 7.47 17.06 -5.00
C ILE A 103 6.39 16.29 -5.76
N LEU A 104 5.65 16.96 -6.63
CA LEU A 104 4.63 16.31 -7.47
C LEU A 104 5.25 15.21 -8.33
N LYS A 105 6.42 15.46 -8.94
CA LYS A 105 7.15 14.43 -9.68
C LYS A 105 7.48 13.24 -8.79
N GLU A 106 7.97 13.45 -7.58
CA GLU A 106 8.29 12.36 -6.65
C GLU A 106 7.05 11.58 -6.19
N PHE A 107 5.91 12.23 -5.96
CA PHE A 107 4.64 11.53 -5.70
C PHE A 107 4.20 10.67 -6.89
N VAL A 108 4.36 11.13 -8.13
CA VAL A 108 4.06 10.32 -9.33
C VAL A 108 4.94 9.07 -9.38
N TRP A 109 6.23 9.19 -9.03
CA TRP A 109 7.12 8.02 -8.95
C TRP A 109 6.73 7.06 -7.82
N LEU A 110 6.37 7.58 -6.65
CA LEU A 110 5.90 6.75 -5.54
C LEU A 110 4.59 6.03 -5.87
N LEU A 111 3.65 6.69 -6.55
CA LEU A 111 2.44 6.06 -7.05
C LEU A 111 2.77 4.95 -8.06
N PHE A 112 3.69 5.21 -8.99
CA PHE A 112 4.15 4.19 -9.94
C PHE A 112 4.78 2.97 -9.25
N TYR A 113 5.59 3.16 -8.21
CA TYR A 113 6.12 2.06 -7.41
C TYR A 113 5.02 1.30 -6.67
N SER A 114 4.02 2.00 -6.13
CA SER A 114 2.87 1.40 -5.45
C SER A 114 2.06 0.52 -6.41
N VAL A 115 1.80 0.99 -7.64
CA VAL A 115 1.12 0.23 -8.69
C VAL A 115 1.91 -1.04 -9.03
N LEU A 116 3.19 -0.91 -9.37
CA LEU A 116 4.01 -2.07 -9.75
C LEU A 116 4.10 -3.10 -8.62
N TYR A 117 4.35 -2.65 -7.39
CA TYR A 117 4.47 -3.53 -6.23
C TYR A 117 3.17 -4.29 -5.97
N THR A 118 2.04 -3.59 -6.04
CA THR A 118 0.72 -4.19 -5.81
C THR A 118 0.31 -5.17 -6.89
N PHE A 119 0.45 -4.80 -8.16
CA PHE A 119 0.05 -5.70 -9.25
C PHE A 119 0.98 -6.92 -9.37
N CYS A 120 2.25 -6.81 -9.00
CA CYS A 120 3.11 -7.98 -8.84
C CYS A 120 2.62 -8.89 -7.70
N PHE A 121 2.26 -8.32 -6.55
CA PHE A 121 1.72 -9.08 -5.42
C PHE A 121 0.39 -9.77 -5.76
N VAL A 122 -0.60 -9.03 -6.24
CA VAL A 122 -1.91 -9.58 -6.64
C VAL A 122 -1.78 -10.58 -7.78
N GLY A 123 -0.93 -10.31 -8.77
CA GLY A 123 -0.67 -11.22 -9.88
C GLY A 123 -0.08 -12.55 -9.41
N MET A 124 0.85 -12.53 -8.45
CA MET A 124 1.37 -13.76 -7.84
C MET A 124 0.28 -14.50 -7.05
N HIS A 125 -0.53 -13.79 -6.26
CA HIS A 125 -1.67 -14.41 -5.58
C HIS A 125 -2.65 -15.05 -6.57
N MET A 126 -2.92 -14.41 -7.71
CA MET A 126 -3.79 -14.95 -8.76
C MET A 126 -3.22 -16.25 -9.33
N ILE A 127 -1.91 -16.32 -9.58
CA ILE A 127 -1.24 -17.56 -10.04
C ILE A 127 -1.41 -18.69 -9.02
N PHE A 128 -1.20 -18.40 -7.73
CA PHE A 128 -1.38 -19.38 -6.65
C PHE A 128 -2.84 -19.83 -6.55
N SER A 129 -3.81 -18.93 -6.66
CA SER A 129 -5.23 -19.28 -6.65
C SER A 129 -5.63 -20.18 -7.83
N ILE A 130 -5.06 -19.95 -9.02
CA ILE A 130 -5.29 -20.82 -10.19
C ILE A 130 -4.71 -22.22 -9.94
N TRP A 131 -3.52 -22.30 -9.31
CA TRP A 131 -2.88 -23.57 -9.02
C TRP A 131 -3.61 -24.36 -7.92
N GLY A 132 -4.02 -23.66 -6.87
CA GLY A 132 -4.74 -24.22 -5.72
C GLY A 132 -6.20 -24.57 -6.01
N SER A 133 -6.77 -24.13 -7.12
CA SER A 133 -8.15 -24.48 -7.51
C SER A 133 -8.19 -25.73 -8.40
N SER A 134 -9.28 -26.49 -8.24
CA SER A 134 -9.66 -27.57 -9.15
C SER A 134 -10.42 -27.07 -10.39
N GLU A 135 -10.90 -25.82 -10.36
CA GLU A 135 -11.60 -25.17 -11.48
C GLU A 135 -10.59 -24.70 -12.54
N ALA A 136 -10.91 -24.93 -13.81
CA ALA A 136 -10.04 -24.55 -14.95
C ALA A 136 -10.53 -23.28 -15.67
N ASP A 137 -11.71 -22.76 -15.34
CA ASP A 137 -12.31 -21.66 -16.08
C ASP A 137 -11.85 -20.29 -15.57
N LEU A 138 -11.16 -19.57 -16.44
CA LEU A 138 -10.70 -18.21 -16.18
C LEU A 138 -11.84 -17.23 -16.47
N SER A 139 -12.70 -17.02 -15.46
CA SER A 139 -13.85 -16.14 -15.59
C SER A 139 -13.45 -14.65 -15.65
N GLY A 140 -14.27 -13.83 -16.32
CA GLY A 140 -14.13 -12.36 -16.30
C GLY A 140 -14.25 -11.77 -14.87
N THR A 141 -14.95 -12.48 -13.98
CA THR A 141 -15.07 -12.13 -12.56
C THR A 141 -13.72 -12.15 -11.85
N LEU A 142 -12.86 -13.14 -12.13
CA LEU A 142 -11.51 -13.21 -11.55
C LEU A 142 -10.69 -11.94 -11.88
N PHE A 143 -10.68 -11.53 -13.15
CA PHE A 143 -9.94 -10.34 -13.57
C PHE A 143 -10.52 -9.06 -12.97
N LYS A 144 -11.85 -8.96 -12.90
CA LYS A 144 -12.53 -7.84 -12.23
C LYS A 144 -12.11 -7.75 -10.75
N VAL A 145 -12.19 -8.85 -10.01
CA VAL A 145 -11.83 -8.92 -8.58
C VAL A 145 -10.34 -8.60 -8.39
N ALA A 146 -9.46 -9.21 -9.17
CA ALA A 146 -8.02 -8.94 -9.10
C ALA A 146 -7.70 -7.46 -9.37
N PHE A 147 -8.37 -6.84 -10.34
CA PHE A 147 -8.21 -5.42 -10.63
C PHE A 147 -8.75 -4.53 -9.49
N GLN A 148 -9.90 -4.87 -8.92
CA GLN A 148 -10.47 -4.15 -7.77
C GLN A 148 -9.55 -4.19 -6.55
N ILE A 149 -9.08 -5.39 -6.19
CA ILE A 149 -8.11 -5.57 -5.10
C ILE A 149 -6.81 -4.80 -5.40
N GLY A 150 -6.32 -4.90 -6.63
CA GLY A 150 -5.10 -4.21 -7.06
C GLY A 150 -5.20 -2.69 -6.94
N LEU A 151 -6.32 -2.09 -7.36
CA LEU A 151 -6.55 -0.66 -7.22
C LEU A 151 -6.64 -0.22 -5.75
N PHE A 152 -7.43 -0.94 -4.96
CA PHE A 152 -7.60 -0.64 -3.54
C PHE A 152 -6.26 -0.70 -2.78
N LEU A 153 -5.51 -1.80 -2.92
CA LEU A 153 -4.22 -1.96 -2.26
C LEU A 153 -3.19 -0.94 -2.75
N THR A 154 -3.24 -0.54 -4.02
CA THR A 154 -2.36 0.52 -4.56
C THR A 154 -2.61 1.85 -3.85
N LEU A 155 -3.88 2.25 -3.69
CA LEU A 155 -4.24 3.49 -3.00
C LEU A 155 -3.82 3.43 -1.53
N LEU A 156 -4.10 2.32 -0.85
CA LEU A 156 -3.72 2.12 0.55
C LEU A 156 -2.20 2.21 0.75
N LEU A 157 -1.40 1.55 -0.10
CA LEU A 157 0.06 1.60 -0.04
C LEU A 157 0.59 3.01 -0.30
N PHE A 158 0.04 3.68 -1.30
CA PHE A 158 0.44 5.03 -1.64
C PHE A 158 0.14 6.00 -0.49
N GLU A 159 -1.05 5.93 0.10
CA GLU A 159 -1.44 6.73 1.26
C GLU A 159 -0.49 6.51 2.44
N MET A 160 -0.24 5.26 2.81
CA MET A 160 0.64 4.93 3.94
C MET A 160 2.09 5.34 3.68
N ALA A 161 2.58 5.25 2.44
CA ALA A 161 3.93 5.69 2.10
C ALA A 161 4.05 7.23 2.04
N VAL A 162 3.00 7.94 1.63
CA VAL A 162 2.94 9.41 1.72
C VAL A 162 3.02 9.82 3.20
N LEU A 163 2.22 9.20 4.06
CA LEU A 163 2.24 9.46 5.50
C LEU A 163 3.61 9.11 6.11
N CYS A 164 4.23 8.01 5.69
CA CYS A 164 5.59 7.65 6.09
C CYS A 164 6.60 8.72 5.70
N ASN A 165 6.52 9.27 4.49
CA ASN A 165 7.41 10.36 4.07
C ASN A 165 7.21 11.63 4.92
N LEU A 166 5.98 11.92 5.36
CA LEU A 166 5.72 13.01 6.30
C LEU A 166 6.42 12.77 7.64
N PHE A 167 6.27 11.58 8.23
CA PHE A 167 6.92 11.25 9.50
C PHE A 167 8.44 11.19 9.37
N CYS A 168 8.96 10.65 8.27
CA CYS A 168 10.39 10.66 7.95
C CYS A 168 10.93 12.09 7.86
N ALA A 169 10.19 13.00 7.24
CA ALA A 169 10.55 14.41 7.19
C ALA A 169 10.44 15.11 8.54
N ALA A 170 9.56 14.63 9.43
CA ALA A 170 9.36 15.17 10.76
C ALA A 170 10.40 14.66 11.78
N GLY A 171 10.85 13.41 11.71
CA GLY A 171 11.66 12.77 12.75
C GLY A 171 12.83 11.90 12.24
N GLY A 172 13.11 11.88 10.94
CA GLY A 172 14.10 10.99 10.34
C GLY A 172 13.52 9.63 9.96
N SER A 173 14.25 8.88 9.14
CA SER A 173 13.75 7.64 8.48
C SER A 173 13.31 6.56 9.47
N ALA A 174 14.10 6.29 10.51
CA ALA A 174 13.76 5.27 11.51
C ALA A 174 12.46 5.58 12.25
N ILE A 175 12.30 6.84 12.71
CA ILE A 175 11.06 7.28 13.39
C ILE A 175 9.88 7.22 12.43
N GLY A 176 10.07 7.65 11.18
CA GLY A 176 8.98 7.66 10.21
C GLY A 176 8.45 6.26 9.89
N ILE A 177 9.34 5.31 9.65
CA ILE A 177 8.97 3.92 9.41
C ILE A 177 8.26 3.32 10.64
N LEU A 178 8.79 3.52 11.85
CA LEU A 178 8.19 3.00 13.08
C LEU A 178 6.78 3.56 13.32
N LEU A 179 6.59 4.88 13.20
CA LEU A 179 5.28 5.51 13.37
C LEU A 179 4.28 5.04 12.31
N SER A 180 4.71 4.90 11.06
CA SER A 180 3.84 4.36 10.01
C SER A 180 3.45 2.91 10.24
N MET A 181 4.35 2.07 10.77
CA MET A 181 4.01 0.71 11.17
C MET A 181 2.97 0.69 12.29
N LEU A 182 3.13 1.54 13.31
CA LEU A 182 2.15 1.68 14.38
C LEU A 182 0.79 2.16 13.85
N CYS A 183 0.76 3.07 12.88
CA CYS A 183 -0.48 3.48 12.21
C CYS A 183 -1.13 2.31 11.46
N VAL A 184 -0.37 1.51 10.71
CA VAL A 184 -0.90 0.31 10.04
C VAL A 184 -1.51 -0.64 11.06
N ILE A 185 -0.80 -0.95 12.15
CA ILE A 185 -1.28 -1.84 13.21
C ILE A 185 -2.56 -1.27 13.84
N GLY A 186 -2.60 0.02 14.16
CA GLY A 186 -3.77 0.67 14.73
C GLY A 186 -4.99 0.63 13.80
N LEU A 187 -4.80 0.82 12.48
CA LEU A 187 -5.88 0.73 11.49
C LEU A 187 -6.41 -0.70 11.32
N ILE A 188 -5.54 -1.70 11.37
CA ILE A 188 -5.93 -3.13 11.37
C ILE A 188 -6.68 -3.47 12.66
N MET A 189 -6.18 -3.05 13.83
CA MET A 189 -6.86 -3.28 15.10
C MET A 189 -8.23 -2.60 15.14
N TRP A 190 -8.36 -1.41 14.56
CA TRP A 190 -9.65 -0.75 14.44
C TRP A 190 -10.57 -1.48 13.46
N SER A 191 -10.06 -2.06 12.37
CA SER A 191 -10.90 -2.84 11.45
C SER A 191 -11.35 -4.20 12.01
N THR A 192 -10.61 -4.75 12.97
CA THR A 192 -10.99 -5.98 13.67
C THR A 192 -11.82 -5.75 14.93
N ALA A 193 -11.83 -4.54 15.48
CA ALA A 193 -12.63 -4.22 16.65
C ALA A 193 -14.13 -4.20 16.30
N GLU A 194 -14.97 -4.68 17.21
CA GLU A 194 -16.45 -4.61 17.15
C GLU A 194 -16.97 -3.18 17.40
N VAL A 195 -16.31 -2.18 16.80
CA VAL A 195 -16.76 -0.79 16.88
C VAL A 195 -17.78 -0.57 15.78
N ASP A 196 -19.04 -0.79 16.11
CA ASP A 196 -20.16 -0.57 15.19
C ASP A 196 -20.35 0.92 14.90
N GLY A 197 -20.27 1.26 13.61
CA GLY A 197 -20.54 2.61 13.15
C GLY A 197 -20.27 2.79 11.66
N VAL A 198 -21.29 3.26 10.93
CA VAL A 198 -21.21 3.64 9.51
C VAL A 198 -20.02 4.56 9.23
N VAL A 199 -19.71 5.43 10.19
CA VAL A 199 -18.56 6.36 10.13
C VAL A 199 -17.22 5.63 10.16
N SER A 200 -17.07 4.59 10.99
CA SER A 200 -15.84 3.80 11.07
C SER A 200 -15.59 3.02 9.79
N GLU A 201 -16.64 2.43 9.21
CA GLU A 201 -16.59 1.74 7.92
C GLU A 201 -16.18 2.69 6.79
N MET A 202 -16.71 3.91 6.79
CA MET A 202 -16.35 4.90 5.78
C MET A 202 -14.91 5.39 5.95
N ILE A 203 -14.52 5.79 7.16
CA ILE A 203 -13.26 6.49 7.41
C ILE A 203 -12.06 5.55 7.43
N ASN A 204 -12.16 4.37 8.04
CA ASN A 204 -11.01 3.48 8.14
C ASN A 204 -10.68 2.90 6.75
N PRO A 205 -9.54 3.25 6.12
CA PRO A 205 -9.24 2.79 4.77
C PRO A 205 -9.04 1.28 4.69
N MET A 206 -8.67 0.61 5.81
CA MET A 206 -8.48 -0.85 5.87
C MET A 206 -9.76 -1.64 6.15
N TRP A 207 -10.87 -0.95 6.38
CA TRP A 207 -12.18 -1.58 6.56
C TRP A 207 -12.84 -1.82 5.21
N LEU A 208 -12.88 -3.08 4.76
CA LEU A 208 -13.54 -3.48 3.53
C LEU A 208 -14.68 -4.46 3.87
N SER A 209 -15.93 -4.07 3.65
CA SER A 209 -17.07 -5.00 3.81
C SER A 209 -16.95 -6.17 2.80
N ALA A 210 -17.38 -7.37 3.19
CA ALA A 210 -17.33 -8.52 2.29
C ALA A 210 -18.17 -8.30 1.02
N ASP A 211 -19.29 -7.58 1.18
CA ASP A 211 -20.25 -7.31 0.11
C ASP A 211 -19.74 -6.25 -0.88
N ILE A 212 -18.65 -5.52 -0.54
CA ILE A 212 -18.09 -4.47 -1.40
C ILE A 212 -17.52 -5.05 -2.70
N ILE A 213 -16.94 -6.26 -2.69
CA ILE A 213 -16.35 -6.84 -3.90
C ILE A 213 -17.45 -7.23 -4.91
N GLU A 214 -18.58 -7.71 -4.41
CA GLU A 214 -19.73 -8.11 -5.21
C GLU A 214 -20.56 -6.90 -5.68
N ASN A 215 -20.79 -5.93 -4.78
CA ASN A 215 -21.56 -4.73 -5.05
C ASN A 215 -20.68 -3.58 -5.58
N GLY A 216 -20.68 -3.41 -6.91
CA GLY A 216 -19.89 -2.38 -7.59
C GLY A 216 -20.17 -0.95 -7.11
N GLY A 217 -21.39 -0.64 -6.65
CA GLY A 217 -21.74 0.68 -6.13
C GLY A 217 -20.98 1.02 -4.84
N SER A 218 -21.00 0.10 -3.86
CA SER A 218 -20.31 0.24 -2.58
C SER A 218 -18.78 0.29 -2.75
N TYR A 219 -18.24 -0.50 -3.70
CA TYR A 219 -16.83 -0.43 -4.07
C TYR A 219 -16.39 0.94 -4.58
N ILE A 220 -17.16 1.52 -5.51
CA ILE A 220 -16.85 2.84 -6.08
C ILE A 220 -16.86 3.90 -4.97
N GLN A 221 -17.85 3.86 -4.08
CA GLN A 221 -17.90 4.78 -2.94
C GLN A 221 -16.66 4.66 -2.06
N LYS A 222 -16.24 3.43 -1.72
CA LYS A 222 -15.05 3.22 -0.89
C LYS A 222 -13.79 3.74 -1.56
N ILE A 223 -13.60 3.47 -2.86
CA ILE A 223 -12.46 3.97 -3.62
C ILE A 223 -12.43 5.50 -3.68
N ILE A 224 -13.57 6.15 -3.87
CA ILE A 224 -13.66 7.62 -3.87
C ILE A 224 -13.23 8.18 -2.50
N ILE A 225 -13.69 7.59 -1.40
CA ILE A 225 -13.33 8.03 -0.05
C ILE A 225 -11.82 7.89 0.19
N VAL A 226 -11.26 6.70 -0.08
CA VAL A 226 -9.82 6.44 0.10
C VAL A 226 -8.98 7.36 -0.81
N PHE A 227 -9.44 7.61 -2.05
CA PHE A 227 -8.78 8.55 -2.95
C PHE A 227 -8.78 9.99 -2.40
N LEU A 228 -9.89 10.45 -1.84
CA LEU A 228 -9.98 11.78 -1.22
C LEU A 228 -9.07 11.88 0.01
N GLN A 229 -9.05 10.86 0.87
CA GLN A 229 -8.15 10.78 2.03
C GLN A 229 -6.68 10.84 1.59
N THR A 230 -6.33 10.03 0.60
CA THR A 230 -5.01 10.01 -0.03
C THR A 230 -4.62 11.39 -0.57
N ALA A 231 -5.54 12.07 -1.27
CA ALA A 231 -5.30 13.40 -1.83
C ALA A 231 -5.04 14.44 -0.73
N ILE A 232 -5.83 14.42 0.34
CA ILE A 232 -5.64 15.30 1.51
C ILE A 232 -4.27 15.04 2.15
N CYS A 233 -3.92 13.76 2.35
CA CYS A 233 -2.64 13.36 2.93
C CYS A 233 -1.46 13.80 2.04
N ALA A 234 -1.55 13.62 0.72
CA ALA A 234 -0.54 14.02 -0.25
C ALA A 234 -0.37 15.55 -0.32
N VAL A 235 -1.46 16.31 -0.29
CA VAL A 235 -1.40 17.78 -0.27
C VAL A 235 -0.76 18.29 1.03
N GLY A 236 -1.19 17.78 2.19
CA GLY A 236 -0.63 18.15 3.49
C GLY A 236 0.87 17.80 3.58
N THR A 237 1.23 16.59 3.20
CA THR A 237 2.62 16.12 3.15
C THR A 237 3.45 16.96 2.18
N GLY A 238 2.94 17.22 0.98
CA GLY A 238 3.64 18.01 -0.02
C GLY A 238 3.86 19.46 0.42
N TYR A 239 2.90 20.06 1.12
CA TYR A 239 3.05 21.39 1.72
C TYR A 239 4.13 21.41 2.79
N TYR A 240 4.13 20.42 3.68
CA TYR A 240 5.14 20.27 4.73
C TYR A 240 6.55 20.12 4.14
N LEU A 241 6.73 19.19 3.20
CA LEU A 241 8.00 18.93 2.51
C LEU A 241 8.51 20.15 1.72
N ALA A 242 7.60 20.94 1.12
CA ALA A 242 7.98 22.12 0.36
C ALA A 242 8.58 23.22 1.24
N LYS A 243 8.09 23.34 2.48
CA LYS A 243 8.53 24.33 3.46
C LYS A 243 9.76 23.89 4.23
N ARG A 244 9.90 22.59 4.52
CA ARG A 244 10.99 22.09 5.34
C ARG A 244 12.32 21.98 4.58
N ASP A 245 13.38 22.38 5.26
CA ASP A 245 14.75 22.00 4.93
C ASP A 245 15.16 20.84 5.85
N LEU A 246 15.51 19.69 5.27
CA LEU A 246 15.85 18.48 6.03
C LEU A 246 17.34 18.41 6.39
N PHE A 247 18.22 19.24 5.79
CA PHE A 247 19.66 19.18 6.10
C PHE A 247 20.01 19.76 7.47
N ALA A 248 19.24 20.75 7.95
CA ALA A 248 19.55 21.47 9.18
C ALA A 248 19.44 20.62 10.46
N ARG A 249 18.81 19.43 10.40
CA ARG A 249 18.43 18.68 11.61
C ARG A 249 19.24 17.41 11.88
N GLU A 250 19.89 16.83 10.86
CA GLU A 250 20.79 15.67 11.05
C GLU A 250 22.24 16.11 11.38
N GLY A 251 22.54 17.42 11.35
CA GLY A 251 23.82 17.99 11.81
C GLY A 251 23.84 18.40 13.28
N GLU A 252 22.75 18.20 14.02
CA GLU A 252 22.62 18.47 15.45
C GLU A 252 22.62 17.18 16.31
N GLY A 253 23.07 16.06 15.73
CA GLY A 253 23.23 14.77 16.41
C GLY A 253 24.69 14.43 16.65
#